data_AF-A0AAV2RYA2-F1
#
_entry.id   AF-A0AAV2RYA2-F1
#
_cell.length_a   1.000
_cell.length_b   1.000
_cell.length_c   1.000
_cell.angle_alpha   90.00
_cell.angle_beta   90.00
_cell.angle_gamma   90.00
#
_symmetry.space_group_name_H-M   'P 1'
#
loop_
_entity.id
_entity.type
_entity.pdbx_description
1 polymer ?
#
loop_
_entity_poly.entity_id
_entity_poly.type
_entity_poly.pdbx_seq_one_letter_code
_entity_poly.pdbx_strand_id
1 'polypeptide(L)'
;MKFLQSSSFSDHMVTHTGEKPYQCSLCGKVFSLNGNITHHLRFHTGETPYQCNQCEKVFADSSSLKYHTIIHYGETPYQCSQCDKAFSYNQKLTVHMMIHTGDITYQCKQCGNAFSHSSSFKDHMCAW
;
A
#
# COMPACT_ATOMS: atom_id res chain seq x y z
N MET A 1 -13.20 -16.68 9.50
CA MET A 1 -13.80 -15.49 8.86
C MET A 1 -15.28 -15.79 8.63
N LYS A 2 -16.21 -14.90 9.01
CA LYS A 2 -17.66 -15.07 8.75
C LYS A 2 -18.06 -14.15 7.60
N PHE A 3 -18.73 -14.69 6.57
CA PHE A 3 -19.19 -13.94 5.40
C PHE A 3 -20.70 -13.74 5.48
N LEU A 4 -21.15 -12.51 5.22
CA LEU A 4 -22.57 -12.15 5.22
C LEU A 4 -23.24 -12.35 3.85
N GLN A 5 -22.44 -12.56 2.80
CA GLN A 5 -22.91 -12.70 1.41
C GLN A 5 -22.11 -13.78 0.68
N SER A 6 -22.78 -14.49 -0.23
CA SER A 6 -22.18 -15.57 -1.04
C SER A 6 -21.07 -15.06 -1.96
N SER A 7 -21.27 -13.92 -2.62
CA SER A 7 -20.24 -13.28 -3.48
C SER A 7 -18.97 -12.97 -2.71
N SER A 8 -19.09 -12.44 -1.49
CA SER A 8 -17.94 -12.15 -0.62
C SER A 8 -17.19 -13.41 -0.19
N PHE A 9 -17.90 -14.53 0.00
CA PHE A 9 -17.26 -15.83 0.25
C PHE A 9 -16.55 -16.34 -1.00
N SER A 10 -17.19 -16.30 -2.17
CA SER A 10 -16.57 -16.70 -3.44
C SER A 10 -15.30 -15.90 -3.73
N ASP A 11 -15.36 -14.56 -3.62
CA ASP A 11 -14.22 -13.67 -3.80
C ASP A 11 -13.07 -14.00 -2.83
N HIS A 12 -13.40 -14.33 -1.58
CA HIS A 12 -12.41 -14.79 -0.61
C HIS A 12 -11.80 -16.14 -1.00
N MET A 13 -12.59 -17.09 -1.48
CA MET A 13 -12.09 -18.40 -1.86
C MET A 13 -11.06 -18.34 -3.01
N VAL A 14 -11.22 -17.39 -3.93
CA VAL A 14 -10.23 -17.14 -5.00
C VAL A 14 -8.83 -16.81 -4.44
N THR A 15 -8.75 -16.23 -3.23
CA THR A 15 -7.46 -15.95 -2.58
C THR A 15 -6.74 -17.21 -2.08
N HIS A 16 -7.47 -18.29 -1.80
CA HIS A 16 -6.88 -19.58 -1.40
C HIS A 16 -6.47 -20.40 -2.61
N THR A 17 -7.26 -20.36 -3.69
CA THR A 17 -6.96 -21.11 -4.92
C THR A 17 -5.87 -20.45 -5.76
N GLY A 18 -5.66 -19.14 -5.58
CA GLY A 18 -4.71 -18.37 -6.36
C GLY A 18 -5.18 -18.10 -7.79
N GLU A 19 -6.45 -18.42 -8.11
CA GLU A 19 -7.05 -18.13 -9.41
C GLU A 19 -7.04 -16.61 -9.69
N LYS A 20 -6.75 -16.27 -10.95
CA LYS A 20 -6.70 -14.88 -11.43
C LYS A 20 -7.45 -14.75 -12.75
N PRO A 21 -8.78 -14.87 -12.74
CA PRO A 21 -9.57 -14.97 -13.96
C PRO A 21 -9.61 -13.66 -14.76
N TYR A 22 -9.23 -12.53 -14.15
CA TYR A 22 -9.31 -11.22 -14.78
C TYR A 22 -7.95 -10.81 -15.35
N GLN A 23 -7.80 -10.81 -16.67
CA GLN A 23 -6.58 -10.39 -17.34
C GLN A 23 -6.73 -9.01 -17.99
N CYS A 24 -5.76 -8.12 -17.76
CA CYS A 24 -5.66 -6.85 -18.46
C CYS A 24 -5.25 -7.10 -19.92
N SER A 25 -6.07 -6.63 -20.86
CA SER A 25 -5.79 -6.74 -22.29
C SER A 25 -4.63 -5.86 -22.77
N LEU A 26 -4.31 -4.80 -22.02
CA LEU A 26 -3.29 -3.81 -22.41
C LEU A 26 -1.87 -4.18 -21.97
N CYS A 27 -1.72 -4.87 -20.83
CA CYS A 27 -0.40 -5.26 -20.31
C CYS A 27 -0.29 -6.74 -19.90
N GLY A 28 -1.34 -7.53 -20.06
CA GLY A 28 -1.36 -8.95 -19.71
C GLY A 28 -1.40 -9.25 -18.21
N LYS A 29 -1.41 -8.23 -17.34
CA LYS A 29 -1.43 -8.43 -15.88
C LYS A 29 -2.75 -9.06 -15.43
N VAL A 30 -2.66 -10.05 -14.54
CA VAL A 30 -3.81 -10.82 -14.06
C VAL A 30 -4.20 -10.47 -12.62
N PHE A 31 -5.50 -10.53 -12.34
CA PHE A 31 -6.13 -10.15 -11.07
C PHE A 31 -7.13 -11.21 -10.62
N SER A 32 -7.23 -11.39 -9.31
CA SER A 32 -8.18 -12.33 -8.68
C SER A 32 -9.60 -11.78 -8.57
N LEU A 33 -9.75 -10.45 -8.52
CA LEU A 33 -11.03 -9.78 -8.28
C LEU A 33 -11.35 -8.78 -9.39
N ASN A 34 -12.62 -8.70 -9.78
CA ASN A 34 -13.10 -7.80 -10.81
C ASN A 34 -12.82 -6.32 -10.45
N GLY A 35 -13.07 -5.93 -9.20
CA GLY A 35 -12.79 -4.57 -8.73
C GLY A 35 -11.33 -4.16 -8.91
N ASN A 36 -10.39 -5.10 -8.77
CA ASN A 36 -8.96 -4.84 -8.89
C ASN A 36 -8.54 -4.61 -10.35
N ILE A 37 -9.08 -5.37 -11.31
CA ILE A 37 -8.80 -5.12 -12.73
C ILE A 37 -9.41 -3.79 -13.19
N THR A 38 -10.64 -3.48 -12.76
CA THR A 38 -11.31 -2.21 -13.11
C THR A 38 -10.51 -1.02 -12.59
N HIS A 39 -10.05 -1.08 -11.34
CA HIS A 39 -9.15 -0.06 -10.81
C HIS A 39 -7.82 -0.02 -11.60
N HIS A 40 -7.22 -1.17 -11.89
CA HIS A 40 -5.98 -1.21 -12.66
C HIS A 40 -6.11 -0.56 -14.05
N LEU A 41 -7.24 -0.73 -14.73
CA LEU A 41 -7.47 -0.13 -16.05
C LEU A 41 -7.42 1.41 -16.02
N ARG A 42 -7.71 2.04 -14.88
CA ARG A 42 -7.59 3.50 -14.72
C ARG A 42 -6.17 4.01 -14.93
N PHE A 43 -5.14 3.20 -14.66
CA PHE A 43 -3.76 3.57 -14.95
C PHE A 43 -3.46 3.63 -16.46
N HIS A 44 -4.19 2.87 -17.26
CA HIS A 44 -4.05 2.91 -18.71
C HIS A 44 -4.87 4.03 -19.34
N THR A 45 -6.07 4.29 -18.82
CA THR A 45 -6.98 5.31 -19.37
C THR A 45 -6.69 6.71 -18.83
N GLY A 46 -6.00 6.83 -17.70
CA GLY A 46 -5.81 8.10 -16.99
C GLY A 46 -7.06 8.57 -16.23
N GLU A 47 -8.06 7.71 -16.04
CA GLU A 47 -9.28 8.06 -15.31
C GLU A 47 -8.99 8.34 -13.82
N THR A 48 -9.27 9.55 -13.37
CA THR A 48 -9.06 10.00 -11.98
C THR A 48 -10.36 10.52 -11.38
N PRO A 49 -11.28 9.64 -10.96
CA PRO A 49 -12.63 10.04 -10.58
C PRO A 49 -12.71 10.73 -9.20
N TYR A 50 -11.61 10.77 -8.44
CA TYR A 50 -11.58 11.33 -7.09
C TYR A 50 -10.85 12.67 -7.07
N GLN A 51 -11.59 13.76 -6.98
CA GLN A 51 -11.04 15.11 -6.89
C GLN A 51 -10.90 15.57 -5.43
N CYS A 52 -9.81 16.27 -5.11
CA CYS A 52 -9.67 16.95 -3.83
C CYS A 52 -10.54 18.21 -3.78
N ASN A 53 -11.24 18.42 -2.66
CA ASN A 53 -12.07 19.63 -2.50
C ASN A 53 -11.26 20.87 -2.04
N GLN A 54 -10.01 20.67 -1.61
CA GLN A 54 -9.13 21.75 -1.12
C GLN A 54 -8.09 22.20 -2.17
N CYS A 55 -7.93 21.45 -3.26
CA CYS A 55 -7.02 21.79 -4.35
C CYS A 55 -7.42 21.06 -5.65
N GLU A 56 -6.81 21.40 -6.79
CA GLU A 56 -7.17 20.83 -8.09
C GLU A 56 -6.63 19.40 -8.35
N LYS A 57 -6.01 18.76 -7.34
CA LYS A 57 -5.46 17.41 -7.51
C LYS A 57 -6.55 16.36 -7.61
N VAL A 58 -6.34 15.44 -8.55
CA VAL A 58 -7.22 14.30 -8.84
C VAL A 58 -6.48 12.97 -8.64
N PHE A 59 -7.23 11.93 -8.28
CA PHE A 59 -6.70 10.61 -7.92
C PHE A 59 -7.49 9.49 -8.58
N ALA A 60 -6.82 8.38 -8.90
CA ALA A 60 -7.44 7.19 -9.49
C ALA A 60 -8.21 6.34 -8.46
N ASP A 61 -7.92 6.52 -7.16
CA ASP A 61 -8.53 5.79 -6.06
C ASP A 61 -8.84 6.68 -4.84
N SER A 62 -9.86 6.29 -4.08
CA SER A 62 -10.35 7.03 -2.92
C SER A 62 -9.39 7.00 -1.73
N SER A 63 -8.56 5.96 -1.61
CA SER A 63 -7.61 5.83 -0.52
C SER A 63 -6.46 6.82 -0.68
N SER A 64 -5.97 7.00 -1.91
CA SER A 64 -4.98 7.99 -2.29
C SER A 64 -5.49 9.40 -2.04
N LEU A 65 -6.75 9.70 -2.39
CA LEU A 65 -7.38 10.97 -2.02
C LEU A 65 -7.42 11.16 -0.49
N LYS A 66 -7.86 10.15 0.26
CA LYS A 66 -7.89 10.20 1.74
C LYS A 66 -6.52 10.44 2.35
N TYR A 67 -5.49 9.79 1.84
CA TYR A 67 -4.12 10.03 2.30
C TYR A 67 -3.60 11.40 1.88
N HIS A 68 -4.02 11.89 0.72
CA HIS A 68 -3.68 13.23 0.27
C HIS A 68 -4.32 14.30 1.17
N THR A 69 -5.57 14.14 1.61
CA THR A 69 -6.23 15.17 2.43
C THR A 69 -5.52 15.43 3.76
N ILE A 70 -4.72 14.47 4.25
CA ILE A 70 -3.88 14.65 5.44
C ILE A 70 -2.97 15.88 5.31
N ILE A 71 -2.48 16.21 4.12
CA ILE A 71 -1.61 17.38 3.96
C ILE A 71 -2.33 18.70 4.22
N HIS A 72 -3.66 18.74 4.03
CA HIS A 72 -4.47 19.94 4.22
C HIS A 72 -4.87 20.12 5.67
N TYR A 73 -5.15 19.02 6.37
CA TYR A 73 -5.63 19.05 7.76
C TYR A 73 -4.53 18.80 8.80
N GLY A 74 -3.34 18.38 8.38
CA GLY A 74 -2.24 18.04 9.29
C GLY A 74 -2.51 16.81 10.15
N GLU A 75 -3.46 15.96 9.78
CA GLU A 75 -3.86 14.81 10.58
C GLU A 75 -2.75 13.75 10.67
N THR A 76 -2.52 13.20 11.85
CA THR A 76 -1.61 12.07 12.05
C THR A 76 -2.35 10.92 12.71
N PRO A 77 -3.19 10.19 11.94
CA PRO A 77 -4.11 9.20 12.50
C PRO A 77 -3.42 7.96 13.08
N TYR A 78 -2.12 7.76 12.79
CA TYR A 78 -1.38 6.59 13.23
C TYR A 78 -0.45 6.96 14.39
N GLN A 79 -0.92 6.76 15.62
CA GLN A 79 -0.16 7.02 16.83
C GLN A 79 0.72 5.82 17.22
N CYS A 80 1.93 6.09 17.69
CA CYS A 80 2.78 5.09 18.32
C CYS A 80 2.24 4.74 19.71
N SER A 81 2.19 3.44 20.03
CA SER A 81 1.75 2.98 21.35
C SER A 81 2.84 3.03 22.42
N GLN A 82 4.09 3.29 22.04
CA GLN A 82 5.25 3.28 22.94
C GLN A 82 5.89 4.66 23.13
N CYS A 83 5.45 5.68 22.39
CA CYS A 83 5.89 7.07 22.55
C CYS A 83 4.87 8.04 21.93
N ASP A 84 5.05 9.35 22.17
CA ASP A 84 4.10 10.39 21.72
C ASP A 84 4.17 10.72 20.22
N LYS A 85 4.90 9.93 19.42
CA LYS A 85 5.02 10.18 17.97
C LYS A 85 3.79 9.68 17.22
N ALA A 86 3.31 10.50 16.30
CA ALA A 86 2.22 10.16 15.39
C ALA A 86 2.63 10.37 13.93
N PHE A 87 2.00 9.60 13.03
CA PHE A 87 2.37 9.54 11.62
C PHE A 87 1.14 9.70 10.73
N SER A 88 1.35 10.31 9.58
CA SER A 88 0.34 10.47 8.52
C SER A 88 0.05 9.15 7.78
N TYR A 89 0.96 8.17 7.83
CA TYR A 89 0.84 6.90 7.11
C TYR A 89 1.15 5.71 8.02
N ASN A 90 0.36 4.64 7.90
CA ASN A 90 0.58 3.41 8.65
C ASN A 90 1.98 2.83 8.42
N GLN A 91 2.46 2.80 7.17
CA GLN A 91 3.78 2.28 6.85
C GLN A 91 4.91 3.03 7.57
N LYS A 92 4.76 4.34 7.81
CA LYS A 92 5.72 5.14 8.58
C LYS A 92 5.69 4.77 10.05
N LEU A 93 4.51 4.53 10.62
CA LEU A 93 4.38 3.98 11.97
C LEU A 93 5.01 2.58 12.06
N THR A 94 4.72 1.65 11.14
CA THR A 94 5.31 0.30 11.13
C THR A 94 6.83 0.35 11.13
N VAL A 95 7.40 1.20 10.27
CA VAL A 95 8.85 1.38 10.20
C VAL A 95 9.40 2.01 11.50
N HIS A 96 8.69 2.99 12.05
CA HIS A 96 9.05 3.57 13.33
C HIS A 96 9.04 2.53 14.46
N MET A 97 8.07 1.60 14.48
CA MET A 97 7.98 0.58 15.53
C MET A 97 9.22 -0.34 15.58
N MET A 98 9.97 -0.48 14.49
CA MET A 98 11.21 -1.26 14.47
C MET A 98 12.28 -0.72 15.43
N ILE A 99 12.25 0.57 15.78
CA ILE A 99 13.19 1.12 16.78
C ILE A 99 12.87 0.62 18.19
N HIS A 100 11.60 0.31 18.46
CA HIS A 100 11.14 -0.15 19.77
C HIS A 100 11.29 -1.67 19.89
N THR A 101 11.07 -2.41 18.80
CA THR A 101 11.22 -3.87 18.79
C THR A 101 12.65 -4.34 18.54
N GLY A 102 13.52 -3.47 17.99
CA GLY A 102 14.86 -3.85 17.53
C GLY A 102 14.85 -4.75 16.28
N ASP A 103 13.69 -4.96 15.68
CA ASP A 103 13.48 -5.88 14.56
C ASP A 103 13.75 -5.17 13.23
N ILE A 104 15.02 -5.17 12.81
CA ILE A 104 15.44 -4.52 11.55
C ILE A 104 15.27 -5.51 10.40
N THR A 105 14.37 -5.18 9.48
CA THR A 105 13.91 -6.08 8.42
C THR A 105 14.91 -6.33 7.29
N TYR A 106 15.85 -5.41 7.03
CA TYR A 106 16.78 -5.53 5.91
C TYR A 106 18.23 -5.36 6.37
N GLN A 107 18.96 -6.47 6.51
CA GLN A 107 20.37 -6.46 6.90
C GLN A 107 21.27 -6.95 5.76
N CYS A 108 22.33 -6.18 5.47
CA CYS A 108 23.38 -6.58 4.55
C CYS A 108 24.28 -7.63 5.21
N LYS A 109 24.36 -8.83 4.63
CA LYS A 109 25.23 -9.90 5.14
C LYS A 109 26.72 -9.65 4.91
N GLN A 110 27.07 -8.78 3.96
CA GLN A 110 28.46 -8.52 3.58
C GLN A 110 29.13 -7.48 4.49
N CYS A 111 28.41 -6.44 4.91
CA CYS A 111 28.95 -5.37 5.76
C CYS A 111 28.25 -5.22 7.12
N GLY A 112 27.15 -5.94 7.36
CA GLY A 112 26.40 -5.91 8.61
C GLY A 112 25.41 -4.73 8.75
N ASN A 113 25.41 -3.78 7.82
CA ASN A 113 24.52 -2.61 7.86
C ASN A 113 23.04 -3.02 7.80
N ALA A 114 22.23 -2.33 8.60
CA ALA A 114 20.81 -2.63 8.74
C ALA A 114 19.97 -1.42 8.30
N PHE A 115 18.90 -1.69 7.56
CA PHE A 115 18.06 -0.69 6.90
C PHE A 115 16.61 -0.91 7.28
N SER A 116 15.91 0.22 7.47
CA SER A 116 14.48 0.24 7.77
C SER A 116 13.60 0.16 6.50
N HIS A 117 14.19 0.30 5.32
CA HIS A 117 13.49 0.29 4.03
C HIS A 117 14.23 -0.59 3.01
N SER A 118 13.46 -1.36 2.24
CA SER A 118 13.99 -2.23 1.18
C SER A 118 14.65 -1.47 0.04
N SER A 119 14.16 -0.27 -0.29
CA SER A 119 14.77 0.60 -1.31
C SER A 119 16.18 1.02 -0.89
N SER A 120 16.34 1.53 0.32
CA SER A 120 17.64 1.91 0.87
C SER A 120 18.60 0.72 0.94
N PHE A 121 18.10 -0.47 1.26
CA PHE A 121 18.89 -1.69 1.20
C PHE A 121 19.30 -2.05 -0.24
N LYS A 122 18.38 -1.96 -1.21
CA LYS A 122 18.71 -2.22 -2.63
C LYS A 122 19.75 -1.24 -3.16
N ASP A 123 19.61 0.04 -2.87
CA ASP A 123 20.59 1.07 -3.26
C ASP A 123 21.96 0.77 -2.67
N HIS A 124 22.00 0.30 -1.40
CA HIS A 124 23.23 -0.17 -0.77
C HIS A 124 23.82 -1.42 -1.46
N MET A 125 23.00 -2.40 -1.84
CA MET A 125 23.46 -3.63 -2.49
C MET A 125 23.93 -3.41 -3.94
N CYS A 126 23.40 -2.40 -4.64
CA CYS A 126 23.83 -2.03 -5.99
C CYS A 126 25.08 -1.14 -6.01
N ALA A 127 25.56 -0.67 -4.85
CA ALA A 127 26.78 0.12 -4.73
C ALA A 127 28.07 -0.76 -4.66
N TRP A 128 27.94 -2.07 -4.90
CA TRP A 128 29.02 -3.06 -4.90
C TRP A 128 29.03 -3.88 -6.19
#